data_AF-A0A560H2M8-F1
#
_entry.id   AF-A0A560H2M8-F1
#
_cell.length_a   1.000
_cell.length_b   1.000
_cell.length_c   1.000
_cell.angle_alpha   90.00
_cell.angle_beta   90.00
_cell.angle_gamma   90.00
#
_symmetry.space_group_name_H-M   'P 1'
#
loop_
_entity.id
_entity.type
_entity.pdbx_description
1 polymer ?
#
loop_
_entity_poly.entity_id
_entity_poly.type
_entity_poly.pdbx_seq_one_letter_code
_entity_poly.pdbx_strand_id
1 'polypeptide(L)'
;MGMCRAAATIMTDLPMKMEPRAMTRARLFAAPLLSLALAMTAIGAPAFAAENTPAKKAATSKKGKAAPEKAAKTSPKAAKVSGPCYSPAEFDAEQAIRFHTRLMVIGLTCQQLGGNYEGLYVRYKKFTLAHKTQIIAWEDALIARYRKTSKGNPNRALDTLRTHLANEMSQHIAAVSTDVYCAQHADSLAQAELMSDADVVKAVTNDAVIRVSELPRCDLPPPVMVAATASDRITGPTPAVAPAASAAVPTAVKDTAGAASGASH
;
A
#
# COMPACT_ATOMS: atom_id res chain seq x y z
N MET A 1 -5.86 -31.88 35.06
CA MET A 1 -6.78 -32.85 34.44
C MET A 1 -8.04 -32.11 34.01
N GLY A 2 -8.38 -32.17 32.72
CA GLY A 2 -9.61 -31.63 32.11
C GLY A 2 -9.53 -30.15 31.72
N MET A 3 -9.89 -29.70 30.51
CA MET A 3 -10.44 -30.31 29.30
C MET A 3 -10.09 -29.38 28.13
N CYS A 4 -9.35 -29.88 27.13
CA CYS A 4 -9.33 -29.28 25.80
C CYS A 4 -10.62 -29.69 25.08
N ARG A 5 -11.51 -28.74 24.81
CA ARG A 5 -12.63 -28.97 23.91
C ARG A 5 -12.31 -28.38 22.55
N ALA A 6 -12.00 -29.28 21.63
CA ALA A 6 -11.89 -29.05 20.20
C ALA A 6 -13.23 -28.55 19.64
N ALA A 7 -13.19 -27.45 18.89
CA ALA A 7 -14.25 -27.07 17.96
C ALA A 7 -13.69 -27.23 16.54
N ALA A 8 -13.70 -28.47 16.07
CA ALA A 8 -13.55 -28.79 14.66
C ALA A 8 -14.94 -28.81 14.05
N THR A 9 -15.34 -27.70 13.42
CA THR A 9 -16.55 -27.65 12.60
C THR A 9 -16.14 -27.55 11.14
N ILE A 10 -15.96 -28.73 10.54
CA ILE A 10 -16.58 -29.15 9.29
C ILE A 10 -16.92 -27.99 8.32
N MET A 11 -15.96 -27.61 7.45
CA MET A 11 -16.27 -27.00 6.16
C MET A 11 -16.60 -28.12 5.18
N THR A 12 -17.87 -28.51 5.14
CA THR A 12 -18.43 -29.30 4.04
C THR A 12 -18.50 -28.44 2.79
N ASP A 13 -17.72 -28.84 1.78
CA ASP A 13 -18.07 -28.92 0.37
C ASP A 13 -19.32 -28.14 -0.06
N LEU A 14 -19.11 -26.94 -0.59
CA LEU A 14 -20.04 -26.32 -1.54
C LEU A 14 -19.43 -26.46 -2.93
N PRO A 15 -20.07 -27.20 -3.86
CA PRO A 15 -19.62 -27.24 -5.24
C PRO A 15 -19.84 -25.87 -5.87
N MET A 16 -18.74 -25.12 -6.05
CA MET A 16 -18.66 -23.97 -6.93
C MET A 16 -18.92 -24.45 -8.36
N LYS A 17 -20.20 -24.47 -8.73
CA LYS A 17 -20.67 -24.70 -10.10
C LYS A 17 -20.21 -23.51 -10.93
N MET A 18 -19.04 -23.62 -11.57
CA MET A 18 -18.58 -22.68 -12.57
C MET A 18 -19.56 -22.73 -13.74
N GLU A 19 -20.49 -21.78 -13.75
CA GLU A 19 -21.37 -21.54 -14.88
C GLU A 19 -20.55 -20.83 -15.97
N PRO A 20 -20.39 -21.41 -17.17
CA PRO A 20 -19.65 -20.77 -18.25
C PRO A 20 -20.48 -19.58 -18.74
N ARG A 21 -20.13 -18.37 -18.28
CA ARG A 21 -20.60 -17.14 -18.91
C ARG A 21 -19.98 -17.06 -20.31
N ALA A 22 -20.76 -17.54 -21.28
CA ALA A 22 -20.52 -17.34 -22.69
C ALA A 22 -20.20 -15.87 -22.96
N MET A 23 -18.96 -15.61 -23.41
CA MET A 23 -18.54 -14.35 -23.99
C MET A 23 -19.42 -14.06 -25.20
N THR A 24 -20.49 -13.32 -24.97
CA THR A 24 -21.42 -12.92 -26.01
C THR A 24 -21.07 -11.52 -26.46
N ARG A 25 -20.44 -11.49 -27.64
CA ARG A 25 -20.53 -10.44 -28.67
C ARG A 25 -19.97 -9.06 -28.33
N ALA A 26 -18.82 -8.83 -28.96
CA ALA A 26 -18.47 -7.61 -29.67
C ALA A 26 -19.67 -6.70 -29.96
N ARG A 27 -19.70 -5.53 -29.31
CA ARG A 27 -20.35 -4.34 -29.84
C ARG A 27 -19.25 -3.34 -30.14
N LEU A 28 -18.95 -3.20 -31.43
CA LEU A 28 -18.34 -1.99 -31.97
C LEU A 28 -19.24 -0.82 -31.56
N PHE A 29 -18.79 -0.03 -30.59
CA PHE A 29 -19.30 1.32 -30.43
C PHE A 29 -18.44 2.22 -31.31
N ALA A 30 -19.01 2.59 -32.45
CA ALA A 30 -18.58 3.75 -33.22
C ALA A 30 -18.67 4.98 -32.31
N ALA A 31 -17.53 5.58 -32.00
CA ALA A 31 -17.46 6.83 -31.26
C ALA A 31 -17.80 7.99 -32.20
N PRO A 32 -18.77 8.86 -31.87
CA PRO A 32 -18.87 10.17 -32.51
C PRO A 32 -17.81 11.08 -31.91
N LEU A 33 -16.94 11.60 -32.77
CA LEU A 33 -16.09 12.77 -32.50
C LEU A 33 -17.01 13.96 -32.20
N LEU A 34 -17.25 14.23 -30.91
CA LEU A 34 -17.90 15.45 -30.46
C LEU A 34 -16.82 16.45 -30.06
N SER A 35 -16.63 17.46 -30.91
CA SER A 35 -15.78 18.62 -30.70
C SER A 35 -16.14 19.32 -29.38
N LEU A 36 -15.25 19.25 -28.39
CA LEU A 36 -15.37 20.00 -27.16
C LEU A 36 -14.78 21.41 -27.38
N ALA A 37 -15.65 22.35 -27.74
CA ALA A 37 -15.32 23.77 -27.73
C ALA A 37 -15.09 24.24 -26.28
N LEU A 38 -13.93 24.84 -26.05
CA LEU A 38 -13.57 25.52 -24.81
C LEU A 38 -14.58 26.64 -24.49
N ALA A 39 -15.27 26.54 -23.36
CA ALA A 39 -15.89 27.68 -22.68
C ALA A 39 -15.21 27.85 -21.32
N MET A 40 -14.20 28.73 -21.28
CA MET A 40 -13.59 29.24 -20.06
C MET A 40 -14.62 30.08 -19.30
N THR A 41 -15.28 29.50 -18.30
CA THR A 41 -16.03 30.26 -17.30
C THR A 41 -15.16 30.38 -16.05
N ALA A 42 -14.77 31.62 -15.74
CA ALA A 42 -14.05 31.99 -14.55
C ALA A 42 -14.95 31.75 -13.32
N ILE A 43 -14.67 30.68 -12.59
CA ILE A 43 -15.30 30.42 -11.29
C ILE A 43 -14.48 31.16 -10.23
N GLY A 44 -15.13 32.15 -9.63
CA GLY A 44 -14.59 33.00 -8.59
C GLY A 44 -14.11 32.21 -7.37
N ALA A 45 -13.02 32.68 -6.80
CA ALA A 45 -12.47 32.21 -5.54
C ALA A 45 -13.49 32.42 -4.39
N PRO A 46 -13.77 31.41 -3.55
CA PRO A 46 -14.37 31.69 -2.26
C PRO A 46 -13.32 32.37 -1.36
N ALA A 47 -13.59 33.63 -1.04
CA ALA A 47 -12.94 34.34 0.05
C ALA A 47 -13.23 33.60 1.36
N PHE A 48 -12.26 32.84 1.86
CA PHE A 48 -12.32 32.31 3.22
C PHE A 48 -12.11 33.49 4.18
N ALA A 49 -13.22 33.91 4.76
CA ALA A 49 -13.24 34.86 5.86
C ALA A 49 -12.39 34.32 7.02
N ALA A 50 -11.42 35.13 7.43
CA ALA A 50 -10.64 34.94 8.63
C ALA A 50 -11.54 35.17 9.85
N GLU A 51 -11.95 34.09 10.53
CA GLU A 51 -12.61 34.19 11.82
C GLU A 51 -11.57 34.15 12.94
N ASN A 52 -11.23 35.35 13.43
CA ASN A 52 -10.45 35.56 14.64
C ASN A 52 -11.27 35.14 15.86
N THR A 53 -10.90 34.04 16.51
CA THR A 53 -11.42 33.71 17.85
C THR A 53 -10.31 33.90 18.91
N PRO A 54 -10.55 34.66 19.98
CA PRO A 54 -9.55 35.06 20.95
C PRO A 54 -9.13 33.94 21.90
N ALA A 55 -7.84 34.00 22.24
CA ALA A 55 -7.14 33.23 23.25
C ALA A 55 -7.89 33.16 24.59
N LYS A 56 -8.10 31.93 25.09
CA LYS A 56 -8.55 31.67 26.46
C LYS A 56 -7.43 31.01 27.28
N LYS A 57 -6.88 31.85 28.16
CA LYS A 57 -6.13 31.65 29.40
C LYS A 57 -5.87 30.20 29.87
N ALA A 58 -4.58 29.91 30.00
CA ALA A 58 -3.87 29.42 31.18
C ALA A 58 -4.63 28.48 32.15
N ALA A 59 -4.23 27.20 32.15
CA ALA A 59 -4.31 26.33 33.31
C ALA A 59 -2.91 25.78 33.61
N THR A 60 -2.29 26.36 34.62
CA THR A 60 -1.09 25.91 35.32
C THR A 60 -1.35 24.55 35.98
N SER A 61 -0.84 23.46 35.39
CA SER A 61 -0.82 22.16 36.05
C SER A 61 0.50 21.93 36.77
N LYS A 62 0.34 21.51 38.03
CA LYS A 62 1.37 21.34 39.06
C LYS A 62 2.47 20.36 38.67
N LYS A 63 3.69 20.83 38.90
CA LYS A 63 4.95 20.11 38.94
C LYS A 63 4.97 19.12 40.12
N GLY A 64 4.64 17.86 39.86
CA GLY A 64 4.93 16.74 40.77
C GLY A 64 6.35 16.23 40.51
N LYS A 65 7.28 16.50 41.42
CA LYS A 65 8.62 15.88 41.45
C LYS A 65 8.46 14.44 41.95
N ALA A 66 8.59 13.47 41.06
CA ALA A 66 8.90 12.08 41.43
C ALA A 66 10.41 11.87 41.26
N ALA A 67 11.02 11.27 42.28
CA ALA A 67 12.45 10.98 42.36
C ALA A 67 12.87 9.92 41.31
N PRO A 68 14.11 9.97 40.78
CA PRO A 68 14.60 8.97 39.86
C PRO A 68 15.14 7.75 40.62
N GLU A 69 14.43 6.62 40.51
CA GLU A 69 14.97 5.31 40.86
C GLU A 69 15.96 4.88 39.77
N LYS A 70 17.26 4.92 40.12
CA LYS A 70 18.38 4.51 39.26
C LYS A 70 18.40 2.99 39.12
N ALA A 71 17.64 2.45 38.18
CA ALA A 71 17.87 1.11 37.64
C ALA A 71 18.75 1.24 36.39
N ALA A 72 20.07 1.10 36.58
CA ALA A 72 21.05 1.02 35.50
C ALA A 72 20.90 -0.31 34.76
N LYS A 73 19.92 -0.38 33.84
CA LYS A 73 19.91 -1.38 32.78
C LYS A 73 20.90 -0.94 31.71
N THR A 74 22.06 -1.57 31.67
CA THR A 74 22.98 -1.56 30.55
C THR A 74 22.28 -2.21 29.35
N SER A 75 21.47 -1.41 28.64
CA SER A 75 20.91 -1.83 27.35
C SER A 75 22.07 -2.12 26.40
N PRO A 76 22.08 -3.28 25.72
CA PRO A 76 23.09 -3.59 24.73
C PRO A 76 23.15 -2.44 23.72
N LYS A 77 24.33 -1.86 23.56
CA LYS A 77 24.58 -0.74 22.65
C LYS A 77 24.41 -1.28 21.23
N ALA A 78 23.21 -1.09 20.66
CA ALA A 78 22.88 -1.53 19.32
C ALA A 78 23.99 -1.04 18.36
N ALA A 79 24.56 -1.97 17.59
CA ALA A 79 25.54 -1.64 16.58
C ALA A 79 24.87 -0.70 15.57
N LYS A 80 25.37 0.54 15.48
CA LYS A 80 24.84 1.52 14.52
C LYS A 80 25.07 0.99 13.11
N VAL A 81 24.01 0.90 12.32
CA VAL A 81 24.10 0.62 10.88
C VAL A 81 24.85 1.77 10.21
N SER A 82 25.95 1.45 9.51
CA SER A 82 26.66 2.42 8.67
C SER A 82 25.96 2.51 7.31
N GLY A 83 25.19 3.57 7.08
CA GLY A 83 24.48 3.80 5.81
C GLY A 83 23.22 4.64 5.97
N PRO A 84 22.50 4.94 4.87
CA PRO A 84 21.20 5.59 4.95
C PRO A 84 20.19 4.64 5.61
N CYS A 85 19.64 5.05 6.75
CA CYS A 85 18.64 4.31 7.50
C CYS A 85 17.50 5.25 7.94
N TYR A 86 16.43 4.70 8.49
CA TYR A 86 15.35 5.45 9.10
C TYR A 86 15.50 5.51 10.61
N SER A 87 15.24 6.67 11.20
CA SER A 87 14.86 6.73 12.62
C SER A 87 13.53 5.98 12.84
N PRO A 88 13.23 5.53 14.08
CA PRO A 88 11.97 4.83 14.37
C PRO A 88 10.73 5.57 13.86
N ALA A 89 10.65 6.88 14.10
CA ALA A 89 9.52 7.69 13.67
C ALA A 89 9.41 7.81 12.14
N GLU A 90 10.53 7.92 11.41
CA GLU A 90 10.51 7.98 9.95
C GLU A 90 10.14 6.62 9.34
N PHE A 91 10.58 5.52 9.96
CA PHE A 91 10.20 4.17 9.54
C PHE A 91 8.70 3.93 9.72
N ASP A 92 8.16 4.27 10.88
CA ASP A 92 6.72 4.17 11.16
C ASP A 92 5.90 5.04 10.19
N ALA A 93 6.40 6.22 9.84
CA ALA A 93 5.78 7.07 8.84
C ALA A 93 5.77 6.41 7.45
N GLU A 94 6.87 5.78 7.00
CA GLU A 94 6.86 5.04 5.73
C GLU A 94 5.86 3.87 5.77
N GLN A 95 5.84 3.10 6.87
CA GLN A 95 4.90 1.99 7.02
C GLN A 95 3.44 2.47 6.95
N ALA A 96 3.16 3.65 7.50
CA ALA A 96 1.84 4.24 7.43
C ALA A 96 1.47 4.71 6.01
N ILE A 97 2.40 5.31 5.27
CA ILE A 97 2.18 5.66 3.85
C ILE A 97 1.98 4.40 2.99
N ARG A 98 2.73 3.32 3.25
CA ARG A 98 2.54 2.02 2.59
C ARG A 98 1.17 1.42 2.91
N PHE A 99 0.72 1.51 4.17
CA PHE A 99 -0.62 1.08 4.57
C PHE A 99 -1.72 1.90 3.86
N HIS A 100 -1.61 3.23 3.87
CA HIS A 100 -2.56 4.12 3.20
C HIS A 100 -2.62 3.89 1.69
N THR A 101 -1.47 3.74 1.03
CA THR A 101 -1.40 3.43 -0.40
C THR A 101 -2.03 2.07 -0.70
N ARG A 102 -1.87 1.07 0.18
CA ARG A 102 -2.51 -0.25 0.02
C ARG A 102 -4.02 -0.15 0.04
N LEU A 103 -4.58 0.58 0.99
CA LEU A 103 -6.02 0.81 1.04
C LEU A 103 -6.53 1.54 -0.21
N MET A 104 -5.77 2.51 -0.71
CA MET A 104 -6.09 3.20 -1.97
C MET A 104 -6.17 2.23 -3.14
N VAL A 105 -5.15 1.37 -3.32
CA VAL A 105 -5.08 0.40 -4.42
C VAL A 105 -6.21 -0.62 -4.31
N ILE A 106 -6.48 -1.16 -3.11
CA ILE A 106 -7.64 -2.06 -2.90
C ILE A 106 -8.94 -1.35 -3.32
N GLY A 107 -9.15 -0.11 -2.87
CA GLY A 107 -10.33 0.67 -3.20
C GLY A 107 -10.51 0.90 -4.70
N LEU A 108 -9.42 1.25 -5.41
CA LEU A 108 -9.44 1.53 -6.84
C LEU A 108 -9.60 0.27 -7.70
N THR A 109 -8.90 -0.80 -7.35
CA THR A 109 -8.87 -2.05 -8.10
C THR A 109 -10.17 -2.85 -7.90
N CYS A 110 -10.60 -3.03 -6.65
CA CYS A 110 -11.69 -3.96 -6.36
C CYS A 110 -13.08 -3.39 -6.65
N GLN A 111 -13.26 -2.06 -6.62
CA GLN A 111 -14.55 -1.45 -6.96
C GLN A 111 -15.00 -1.78 -8.40
N GLN A 112 -14.07 -2.09 -9.30
CA GLN A 112 -14.38 -2.39 -10.70
C GLN A 112 -15.11 -3.73 -10.89
N LEU A 113 -15.01 -4.63 -9.90
CA LEU A 113 -15.68 -5.93 -9.92
C LEU A 113 -17.18 -5.85 -9.58
N GLY A 114 -17.64 -4.74 -8.99
CA GLY A 114 -19.02 -4.56 -8.53
C GLY A 114 -19.43 -5.54 -7.42
N GLY A 115 -20.75 -5.70 -7.23
CA GLY A 115 -21.31 -6.62 -6.25
C GLY A 115 -20.85 -6.30 -4.82
N ASN A 116 -20.25 -7.29 -4.14
CA ASN A 116 -19.78 -7.14 -2.76
C ASN A 116 -18.62 -6.13 -2.60
N TYR A 117 -18.00 -5.71 -3.71
CA TYR A 117 -16.89 -4.76 -3.72
C TYR A 117 -17.32 -3.32 -4.02
N GLU A 118 -18.62 -3.08 -4.17
CA GLU A 118 -19.15 -1.75 -4.46
C GLU A 118 -18.86 -0.77 -3.31
N GLY A 119 -18.47 0.46 -3.68
CA GLY A 119 -18.19 1.53 -2.72
C GLY A 119 -16.88 1.42 -1.94
N LEU A 120 -15.99 0.45 -2.23
CA LEU A 120 -14.69 0.33 -1.53
C LEU A 120 -13.84 1.60 -1.65
N TYR A 121 -13.83 2.27 -2.81
CA TYR A 121 -13.12 3.54 -2.93
C TYR A 121 -13.75 4.67 -2.09
N VAL A 122 -15.06 4.64 -1.87
CA VAL A 122 -15.73 5.59 -0.96
C VAL A 122 -15.30 5.36 0.48
N ARG A 123 -15.19 4.09 0.90
CA ARG A 123 -14.69 3.72 2.24
C ARG A 123 -13.24 4.16 2.45
N TYR A 124 -12.36 3.98 1.45
CA TYR A 124 -11.00 4.52 1.49
C TYR A 124 -10.97 6.05 1.66
N LYS A 125 -11.83 6.78 0.95
CA LYS A 125 -11.94 8.24 1.10
C LYS A 125 -12.37 8.62 2.51
N LYS A 126 -13.34 7.90 3.10
CA LYS A 126 -13.75 8.12 4.49
C LYS A 126 -12.62 7.88 5.49
N PHE A 127 -11.88 6.78 5.33
CA PHE A 127 -10.68 6.50 6.12
C PHE A 127 -9.68 7.67 6.03
N THR A 128 -9.37 8.12 4.82
CA THR A 128 -8.44 9.24 4.60
C THR A 128 -8.91 10.54 5.27
N LEU A 129 -10.21 10.81 5.23
CA LEU A 129 -10.79 11.99 5.90
C LEU A 129 -10.75 11.87 7.43
N ALA A 130 -11.07 10.70 7.97
CA ALA A 130 -11.07 10.44 9.42
C ALA A 130 -9.66 10.57 10.03
N HIS A 131 -8.63 10.14 9.30
CA HIS A 131 -7.24 10.12 9.78
C HIS A 131 -6.35 11.19 9.14
N LYS A 132 -6.95 12.22 8.53
CA LYS A 132 -6.22 13.24 7.75
C LYS A 132 -5.04 13.86 8.51
N THR A 133 -5.26 14.24 9.76
CA THR A 133 -4.23 14.87 10.60
C THR A 133 -3.04 13.94 10.82
N GLN A 134 -3.30 12.67 11.10
CA GLN A 134 -2.26 11.67 11.33
C GLN A 134 -1.49 11.35 10.05
N ILE A 135 -2.20 11.26 8.91
CA ILE A 135 -1.59 11.07 7.58
C ILE A 135 -0.63 12.22 7.26
N ILE A 136 -1.05 13.48 7.45
CA ILE A 136 -0.21 14.66 7.25
C ILE A 136 1.05 14.59 8.13
N ALA A 137 0.91 14.19 9.40
CA ALA A 137 2.06 14.08 10.30
C ALA A 137 3.10 13.05 9.83
N TRP A 138 2.66 11.92 9.27
CA TRP A 138 3.57 10.93 8.67
C TRP A 138 4.23 11.46 7.38
N GLU A 139 3.48 12.16 6.53
CA GLU A 139 4.04 12.81 5.34
C GLU A 139 5.11 13.84 5.71
N ASP A 140 4.84 14.68 6.70
CA ASP A 140 5.77 15.71 7.19
C ASP A 140 7.06 15.09 7.75
N ALA A 141 6.96 13.95 8.45
CA ALA A 141 8.13 13.22 8.94
C ALA A 141 9.03 12.73 7.78
N LEU A 142 8.45 12.18 6.73
CA LEU A 142 9.19 11.74 5.54
C LEU A 142 9.73 12.92 4.74
N ILE A 143 8.97 13.99 4.55
CA ILE A 143 9.42 15.23 3.90
C ILE A 143 10.61 15.82 4.65
N ALA A 144 10.55 15.87 5.99
CA ALA A 144 11.64 16.35 6.83
C ALA A 144 12.92 15.51 6.67
N ARG A 145 12.78 14.20 6.45
CA ARG A 145 13.90 13.33 6.10
C ARG A 145 14.44 13.62 4.70
N TYR A 146 13.57 13.66 3.69
CA TYR A 146 13.99 13.89 2.31
C TYR A 146 14.66 15.26 2.12
N ARG A 147 14.32 16.27 2.94
CA ARG A 147 15.06 17.54 3.00
C ARG A 147 16.53 17.37 3.39
N LYS A 148 16.85 16.39 4.24
CA LYS A 148 18.21 16.13 4.74
C LYS A 148 18.99 15.21 3.81
N THR A 149 18.30 14.25 3.18
CA THR A 149 18.95 13.14 2.47
C THR A 149 18.90 13.25 0.95
N SER A 150 17.89 13.92 0.38
CA SER A 150 17.68 14.00 -1.06
C SER A 150 18.19 15.32 -1.62
N LYS A 151 18.88 15.27 -2.76
CA LYS A 151 19.26 16.46 -3.54
C LYS A 151 18.10 16.85 -4.44
N GLY A 152 17.08 17.52 -3.91
CA GLY A 152 15.93 17.94 -4.71
C GLY A 152 14.71 18.37 -3.90
N ASN A 153 13.55 18.40 -4.57
CA ASN A 153 12.28 18.73 -3.93
C ASN A 153 11.81 17.54 -3.06
N PRO A 154 11.68 17.72 -1.73
CA PRO A 154 11.30 16.64 -0.83
C PRO A 154 9.87 16.13 -1.04
N ASN A 155 8.95 16.99 -1.53
CA ASN A 155 7.60 16.56 -1.89
C ASN A 155 7.62 15.61 -3.09
N ARG A 156 8.46 15.91 -4.10
CA ARG A 156 8.64 15.04 -5.25
C ARG A 156 9.21 13.67 -4.85
N ALA A 157 10.08 13.62 -3.83
CA ALA A 157 10.58 12.37 -3.29
C ALA A 157 9.45 11.55 -2.62
N LEU A 158 8.58 12.20 -1.83
CA LEU A 158 7.40 11.55 -1.26
C LEU A 158 6.42 11.05 -2.34
N ASP A 159 6.19 11.83 -3.41
CA ASP A 159 5.34 11.41 -4.53
C ASP A 159 5.94 10.21 -5.28
N THR A 160 7.26 10.18 -5.41
CA THR A 160 7.99 9.05 -6.01
C THR A 160 7.82 7.79 -5.15
N LEU A 161 7.95 7.90 -3.83
CA LEU A 161 7.68 6.80 -2.90
C LEU A 161 6.27 6.25 -3.10
N ARG A 162 5.24 7.12 -3.08
CA ARG A 162 3.84 6.72 -3.30
C ARG A 162 3.62 6.00 -4.62
N THR A 163 4.24 6.52 -5.68
CA THR A 163 4.17 5.92 -7.03
C THR A 163 4.82 4.53 -7.05
N HIS A 164 6.01 4.40 -6.45
CA HIS A 164 6.70 3.12 -6.34
C HIS A 164 5.86 2.08 -5.59
N LEU A 165 5.27 2.47 -4.45
CA LEU A 165 4.39 1.61 -3.65
C LEU A 165 3.16 1.15 -4.45
N ALA A 166 2.50 2.05 -5.18
CA ALA A 166 1.36 1.71 -6.02
C ALA A 166 1.74 0.73 -7.14
N ASN A 167 2.91 0.91 -7.75
CA ASN A 167 3.42 0.02 -8.79
C ASN A 167 3.76 -1.36 -8.24
N GLU A 168 4.41 -1.45 -7.08
CA GLU A 168 4.71 -2.71 -6.38
C GLU A 168 3.42 -3.51 -6.14
N MET A 169 2.37 -2.85 -5.65
CA MET A 169 1.08 -3.50 -5.41
C MET A 169 0.36 -3.90 -6.70
N SER A 170 0.46 -3.09 -7.75
CA SER A 170 -0.09 -3.43 -9.06
C SER A 170 0.57 -4.69 -9.64
N GLN A 171 1.89 -4.83 -9.48
CA GLN A 171 2.62 -6.04 -9.89
C GLN A 171 2.18 -7.27 -9.07
N HIS A 172 1.98 -7.10 -7.76
CA HIS A 172 1.46 -8.17 -6.91
C HIS A 172 0.06 -8.62 -7.34
N ILE A 173 -0.84 -7.68 -7.62
CA ILE A 173 -2.19 -7.97 -8.16
C ILE A 173 -2.09 -8.73 -9.48
N ALA A 174 -1.21 -8.30 -10.38
CA ALA A 174 -1.00 -8.98 -11.66
C ALA A 174 -0.51 -10.42 -11.48
N ALA A 175 0.27 -10.71 -10.43
CA ALA A 175 0.78 -12.05 -10.15
C ALA A 175 -0.29 -13.02 -9.60
N VAL A 176 -1.29 -12.53 -8.87
CA VAL A 176 -2.33 -13.37 -8.23
C VAL A 176 -3.71 -13.29 -8.88
N SER A 177 -3.92 -12.37 -9.84
CA SER A 177 -5.20 -11.91 -10.40
C SER A 177 -6.03 -11.01 -9.49
N THR A 178 -6.84 -10.14 -10.11
CA THR A 178 -7.68 -9.16 -9.41
C THR A 178 -8.72 -9.81 -8.51
N ASP A 179 -9.41 -10.88 -8.95
CA ASP A 179 -10.47 -11.52 -8.17
C ASP A 179 -9.93 -12.13 -6.86
N VAL A 180 -8.80 -12.85 -6.95
CA VAL A 180 -8.15 -13.46 -5.78
C VAL A 180 -7.64 -12.39 -4.83
N TYR A 181 -7.00 -11.35 -5.35
CA TYR A 181 -6.51 -10.23 -4.55
C TYR A 181 -7.67 -9.54 -3.79
N CYS A 182 -8.77 -9.26 -4.47
CA CYS A 182 -9.92 -8.59 -3.86
C CYS A 182 -10.62 -9.46 -2.81
N ALA A 183 -10.75 -10.76 -3.05
CA ALA A 183 -11.28 -11.70 -2.06
C ALA A 183 -10.44 -11.74 -0.77
N GLN A 184 -9.11 -11.57 -0.87
CA GLN A 184 -8.20 -11.60 0.29
C GLN A 184 -8.11 -10.27 1.04
N HIS A 185 -8.33 -9.14 0.36
CA HIS A 185 -7.97 -7.83 0.90
C HIS A 185 -9.13 -6.84 1.06
N ALA A 186 -10.29 -7.05 0.42
CA ALA A 186 -11.41 -6.11 0.52
C ALA A 186 -11.87 -5.88 1.98
N ASP A 187 -11.88 -6.92 2.80
CA ASP A 187 -12.28 -6.84 4.21
C ASP A 187 -11.34 -5.96 5.05
N SER A 188 -10.04 -5.93 4.69
CA SER A 188 -9.06 -5.09 5.40
C SER A 188 -9.41 -3.60 5.31
N LEU A 189 -10.05 -3.19 4.22
CA LEU A 189 -10.48 -1.80 4.01
C LEU A 189 -11.73 -1.46 4.80
N ALA A 190 -12.67 -2.41 4.91
CA ALA A 190 -13.82 -2.28 5.79
C ALA A 190 -13.42 -2.20 7.27
N GLN A 191 -12.42 -3.00 7.67
CA GLN A 191 -11.84 -2.94 9.01
C GLN A 191 -11.15 -1.60 9.25
N ALA A 192 -10.34 -1.14 8.30
CA ALA A 192 -9.61 0.13 8.41
C ALA A 192 -10.54 1.33 8.60
N GLU A 193 -11.69 1.39 7.90
CA GLU A 193 -12.69 2.46 8.05
C GLU A 193 -13.19 2.62 9.49
N LEU A 194 -13.18 1.55 10.29
CA LEU A 194 -13.69 1.52 11.66
C LEU A 194 -12.59 1.72 12.72
N MET A 195 -11.32 1.84 12.32
CA MET A 195 -10.20 1.98 13.24
C MET A 195 -10.17 3.37 13.85
N SER A 196 -9.80 3.46 15.13
CA SER A 196 -9.41 4.74 15.74
C SER A 196 -7.99 5.13 15.29
N ASP A 197 -7.59 6.40 15.47
CA ASP A 197 -6.20 6.82 15.22
C ASP A 197 -5.19 5.92 15.97
N ALA A 198 -5.50 5.56 17.22
CA ALA A 198 -4.64 4.69 18.03
C ALA A 198 -4.54 3.28 17.45
N ASP A 199 -5.62 2.74 16.90
CA ASP A 199 -5.61 1.42 16.26
C ASP A 199 -4.81 1.47 14.95
N VAL A 200 -4.94 2.54 14.16
CA VAL A 200 -4.15 2.71 12.92
C VAL A 200 -2.67 2.79 13.29
N VAL A 201 -2.31 3.62 14.27
CA VAL A 201 -0.93 3.71 14.78
C VAL A 201 -0.44 2.33 15.21
N LYS A 202 -1.23 1.56 15.97
CA LYS A 202 -0.87 0.21 16.38
C LYS A 202 -0.67 -0.73 15.19
N ALA A 203 -1.54 -0.70 14.19
CA ALA A 203 -1.40 -1.53 13.00
C ALA A 203 -0.14 -1.18 12.19
N VAL A 204 0.19 0.11 12.05
CA VAL A 204 1.38 0.56 11.31
C VAL A 204 2.67 0.52 12.14
N THR A 205 2.61 0.31 13.46
CA THR A 205 3.79 0.22 14.36
C THR A 205 4.06 -1.18 14.94
N ASN A 206 3.14 -2.14 14.78
CA ASN A 206 3.37 -3.54 15.16
C ASN A 206 4.57 -4.20 14.43
N ASP A 207 5.70 -4.31 15.13
CA ASP A 207 6.95 -4.92 14.68
C ASP A 207 6.88 -6.45 14.46
N ALA A 208 5.78 -7.12 14.81
CA ALA A 208 5.65 -8.58 14.65
C ALA A 208 5.42 -9.05 13.21
N VAL A 209 5.03 -8.15 12.31
CA VAL A 209 4.86 -8.45 10.88
C VAL A 209 6.15 -8.07 10.16
N ILE A 210 6.65 -8.92 9.27
CA ILE A 210 7.81 -8.57 8.43
C ILE A 210 7.44 -7.36 7.58
N ARG A 211 8.05 -6.22 7.89
CA ARG A 211 7.79 -4.93 7.25
C ARG A 211 8.80 -4.71 6.13
N VAL A 212 8.28 -4.43 4.95
CA VAL A 212 9.08 -3.99 3.81
C VAL A 212 9.17 -2.47 3.88
N SER A 213 10.39 -1.96 3.90
CA SER A 213 10.69 -0.53 3.78
C SER A 213 11.78 -0.30 2.74
N GLU A 214 11.86 0.91 2.19
CA GLU A 214 12.92 1.28 1.25
C GLU A 214 14.30 1.23 1.91
N LEU A 215 14.37 1.57 3.21
CA LEU A 215 15.60 1.60 3.99
C LEU A 215 15.41 0.95 5.36
N PRO A 216 16.46 0.33 5.94
CA PRO A 216 16.35 -0.32 7.24
C PRO A 216 16.22 0.71 8.37
N ARG A 217 15.76 0.25 9.54
CA ARG A 217 15.78 1.02 10.79
C ARG A 217 17.21 1.21 11.30
N CYS A 218 17.53 2.40 11.79
CA CYS A 218 18.86 2.73 12.34
C CYS A 218 19.11 2.09 13.71
N ASP A 219 18.04 1.76 14.44
CA ASP A 219 18.08 1.22 15.81
C ASP A 219 18.08 -0.31 15.87
N LEU A 220 17.76 -0.96 14.75
CA LEU A 220 17.81 -2.42 14.62
C LEU A 220 19.08 -2.84 13.89
N PRO A 221 19.67 -3.99 14.25
CA PRO A 221 20.69 -4.58 13.40
C PRO A 221 20.11 -4.77 11.99
N PRO A 222 20.95 -4.66 10.94
CA PRO A 222 20.47 -4.93 9.59
C PRO A 222 19.84 -6.33 9.61
N PRO A 223 18.68 -6.52 8.93
CA PRO A 223 18.09 -7.84 8.86
C PRO A 223 19.18 -8.77 8.36
N VAL A 224 19.54 -9.75 9.18
CA VAL A 224 20.48 -10.78 8.77
C VAL A 224 19.69 -11.51 7.70
N MET A 225 19.91 -11.13 6.44
CA MET A 225 19.48 -11.92 5.31
C MET A 225 20.28 -13.20 5.46
N VAL A 226 19.74 -14.14 6.24
CA VAL A 226 20.33 -15.45 6.44
C VAL A 226 20.33 -16.00 5.02
N ALA A 227 21.50 -15.94 4.39
CA ALA A 227 21.66 -16.44 3.03
C ALA A 227 21.15 -17.88 3.11
N ALA A 228 20.06 -18.16 2.39
CA ALA A 228 19.39 -19.45 2.43
C ALA A 228 20.47 -20.52 2.33
N THR A 229 20.73 -21.19 3.44
CA THR A 229 21.89 -22.07 3.50
C THR A 229 21.59 -23.24 2.57
N ALA A 230 22.61 -23.87 1.98
CA ALA A 230 22.38 -25.01 1.10
C ALA A 230 21.53 -26.12 1.76
N SER A 231 21.50 -26.17 3.09
CA SER A 231 20.67 -27.07 3.90
C SER A 231 19.16 -26.79 3.80
N ASP A 232 18.72 -25.55 3.53
CA ASP A 232 17.30 -25.21 3.39
C ASP A 232 16.71 -25.62 2.02
N ARG A 233 17.55 -26.01 1.05
CA ARG A 233 17.13 -26.42 -0.29
C ARG A 233 16.77 -27.92 -0.43
N ILE A 234 16.91 -28.74 0.61
CA ILE A 234 16.93 -30.20 0.45
C ILE A 234 15.57 -30.90 0.68
N THR A 235 14.54 -30.23 1.23
CA THR A 235 13.26 -30.89 1.57
C THR A 235 12.04 -30.52 0.72
N GLY A 236 12.23 -29.76 -0.36
CA GLY A 236 11.17 -29.56 -1.35
C GLY A 236 10.95 -30.84 -2.17
N PRO A 237 9.69 -31.29 -2.40
CA PRO A 237 9.42 -32.39 -3.32
C PRO A 237 10.01 -32.05 -4.69
N THR A 238 10.89 -32.93 -5.17
CA THR A 238 11.51 -32.82 -6.48
C THR A 238 10.39 -32.63 -7.52
N PRO A 239 10.33 -31.50 -8.25
CA PRO A 239 9.37 -31.38 -9.33
C PRO A 239 9.66 -32.50 -10.33
N ALA A 240 8.67 -33.36 -10.52
CA ALA A 240 8.73 -34.41 -11.54
C ALA A 240 9.06 -33.73 -12.87
N VAL A 241 10.23 -34.06 -13.42
CA VAL A 241 10.67 -33.61 -14.73
C VAL A 241 9.63 -34.12 -15.73
N ALA A 242 8.78 -33.22 -16.21
CA ALA A 242 7.91 -33.52 -17.33
C ALA A 242 8.80 -33.80 -18.55
N PRO A 243 8.57 -34.89 -19.30
CA PRO A 243 9.33 -35.19 -20.51
C PRO A 243 9.19 -34.04 -21.50
N ALA A 244 10.33 -33.60 -22.02
CA ALA A 244 10.43 -32.53 -23.00
C ALA A 244 9.59 -32.84 -24.25
N ALA A 245 8.48 -32.12 -24.41
CA ALA A 245 7.77 -32.06 -25.68
C ALA A 245 8.59 -31.16 -26.62
N SER A 246 9.16 -31.78 -27.64
CA SER A 246 9.88 -31.13 -28.73
C SER A 246 8.90 -30.26 -29.54
N ALA A 247 8.82 -28.97 -29.23
CA ALA A 247 8.02 -28.01 -29.98
C ALA A 247 8.81 -27.49 -31.19
N ALA A 248 8.26 -27.74 -32.37
CA ALA A 248 8.76 -27.26 -33.65
C ALA A 248 8.75 -25.73 -33.73
N VAL A 249 9.77 -25.18 -34.39
CA VAL A 249 9.96 -23.76 -34.70
C VAL A 249 8.97 -23.35 -35.81
N PRO A 250 8.04 -22.40 -35.58
CA PRO A 250 7.36 -21.74 -36.70
C PRO A 250 8.27 -20.63 -37.24
N THR A 251 8.57 -20.76 -38.52
CA THR A 251 9.31 -19.83 -39.37
C THR A 251 8.65 -18.46 -39.49
N ALA A 252 9.53 -17.47 -39.63
CA ALA A 252 9.27 -16.06 -39.85
C ALA A 252 8.16 -15.73 -40.87
N VAL A 253 7.28 -14.80 -40.49
CA VAL A 253 6.54 -13.98 -41.45
C VAL A 253 7.12 -12.56 -41.38
N LYS A 254 7.76 -12.20 -42.49
CA LYS A 254 8.30 -10.89 -42.81
C LYS A 254 7.15 -10.11 -43.44
N ASP A 255 6.58 -9.15 -42.72
CA ASP A 255 5.69 -8.17 -43.32
C ASP A 255 6.28 -6.77 -43.31
N THR A 256 6.15 -6.19 -44.49
CA THR A 256 6.82 -5.06 -45.08
C THR A 256 6.31 -3.72 -44.60
N ALA A 257 7.22 -2.75 -44.69
CA ALA A 257 7.00 -1.32 -44.64
C ALA A 257 5.76 -0.83 -45.41
N GLY A 258 5.09 0.17 -44.85
CA GLY A 258 4.07 0.98 -45.52
C GLY A 258 4.10 2.40 -44.95
N ALA A 259 4.32 3.38 -45.82
CA ALA A 259 4.71 4.74 -45.54
C ALA A 259 3.55 5.75 -45.44
N ALA A 260 3.87 6.90 -44.84
CA ALA A 260 3.54 8.27 -45.27
C ALA A 260 2.18 8.93 -44.99
N SER A 261 2.31 10.27 -44.88
CA SER A 261 1.34 11.38 -44.91
C SER A 261 0.73 11.74 -43.55
N GLY A 262 0.91 12.94 -42.97
CA GLY A 262 1.12 14.25 -43.58
C GLY A 262 -0.23 14.96 -43.71
N ALA A 263 -0.54 15.90 -42.79
CA ALA A 263 -1.52 16.96 -43.00
C ALA A 263 -1.43 18.01 -41.87
N SER A 264 -1.03 19.21 -42.27
CA SER A 264 -1.25 20.48 -41.58
C SER A 264 -2.75 20.72 -41.36
N HIS A 265 -3.12 21.42 -40.28
CA HIS A 265 -3.96 22.62 -40.26
C HIS A 265 -4.00 23.20 -38.84
#